data_AF-A0A920M6N2-F1
#
_entry.id   AF-A0A920M6N2-F1
#
_cell.length_a   1.000
_cell.length_b   1.000
_cell.length_c   1.000
_cell.angle_alpha   90.00
_cell.angle_beta   90.00
_cell.angle_gamma   90.00
#
_symmetry.space_group_name_H-M   'P 1'
#
loop_
_entity.id
_entity.type
_entity.pdbx_description
1 polymer ?
#
loop_
_entity_poly.entity_id
_entity_poly.type
_entity_poly.pdbx_seq_one_letter_code
_entity_poly.pdbx_strand_id
1 'polypeptide(L)'
;MDNSNKPHETLFWRSGNHQSVLHRNWKYIISKKENKRWLFDTSVDPFEKNNLIESHQEDAKKIEKLLAKFNSEQTSPFISISF
;
A
#
# COMPACT_ATOMS: atom_id res chain seq x y z
N MET A 1 -12.10 -13.28 15.78
CA MET A 1 -13.00 -13.42 14.63
C MET A 1 -12.21 -14.07 13.52
N ASP A 2 -12.74 -15.17 12.99
CA ASP A 2 -12.10 -16.00 11.99
C ASP A 2 -11.88 -15.23 10.68
N ASN A 3 -10.67 -15.27 10.14
CA ASN A 3 -10.28 -14.61 8.89
C ASN A 3 -10.68 -15.44 7.64
N SER A 4 -11.40 -16.55 7.83
CA SER A 4 -11.88 -17.48 6.79
C SER A 4 -12.55 -16.82 5.56
N ASN A 5 -13.08 -15.60 5.68
CA ASN A 5 -13.74 -14.88 4.58
C ASN A 5 -12.84 -13.90 3.80
N LYS A 6 -11.56 -13.71 4.18
CA LYS A 6 -10.62 -12.89 3.41
C LYS A 6 -9.59 -13.81 2.73
N PRO A 7 -9.70 -14.09 1.42
CA PRO A 7 -8.81 -15.03 0.74
C PRO A 7 -7.35 -14.55 0.67
N HIS A 8 -7.09 -13.27 0.93
CA HIS A 8 -5.76 -12.67 0.92
C HIS A 8 -5.51 -11.88 2.20
N GLU A 9 -4.37 -12.13 2.84
CA GLU A 9 -3.91 -11.31 3.95
C GLU A 9 -3.37 -9.95 3.47
N THR A 10 -2.74 -9.94 2.28
CA THR A 10 -2.17 -8.73 1.68
C THR A 10 -2.52 -8.64 0.19
N LEU A 11 -2.95 -7.46 -0.24
CA LEU A 11 -3.17 -7.11 -1.64
C LEU A 11 -2.31 -5.90 -2.03
N PHE A 12 -1.85 -5.88 -3.28
CA PHE A 12 -1.00 -4.84 -3.84
C PHE A 12 -1.62 -4.29 -5.13
N TRP A 13 -1.57 -2.96 -5.29
CA TRP A 13 -1.91 -2.28 -6.54
C TRP A 13 -0.74 -1.39 -6.96
N ARG A 14 -0.49 -1.33 -8.27
CA ARG A 14 0.55 -0.48 -8.87
C ARG A 14 0.04 0.11 -10.18
N SER A 15 0.03 1.44 -10.27
CA SER A 15 -0.32 2.17 -11.50
C SER A 15 0.49 3.46 -11.61
N GLY A 16 1.36 3.53 -12.61
CA GLY A 16 2.30 4.65 -12.77
C GLY A 16 3.09 4.94 -11.49
N ASN A 17 2.96 6.16 -10.98
CA ASN A 17 3.65 6.62 -9.76
C ASN A 17 2.92 6.27 -8.45
N HIS A 18 1.73 5.68 -8.53
CA HIS A 18 0.92 5.33 -7.37
C HIS A 18 1.03 3.84 -7.05
N GLN A 19 1.17 3.54 -5.77
CA GLN A 19 1.12 2.18 -5.25
C GLN A 19 0.24 2.14 -4.00
N SER A 20 -0.42 1.01 -3.78
CA SER A 20 -1.23 0.79 -2.59
C SER A 20 -1.06 -0.62 -2.07
N VAL A 21 -1.13 -0.76 -0.75
CA VAL A 21 -1.13 -2.05 -0.05
C VAL A 21 -2.33 -2.10 0.86
N LEU A 22 -3.11 -3.17 0.81
CA LEU A 22 -4.09 -3.49 1.83
C LEU A 22 -3.59 -4.72 2.58
N HIS A 23 -3.11 -4.54 3.81
CA HIS A 23 -2.65 -5.62 4.68
C HIS A 23 -3.60 -5.73 5.88
N ARG A 24 -4.38 -6.82 5.93
CA ARG A 24 -5.47 -7.03 6.89
C ARG A 24 -6.53 -5.92 6.83
N ASN A 25 -6.41 -4.89 7.67
CA ASN A 25 -7.27 -3.71 7.69
C ASN A 25 -6.51 -2.41 7.38
N TRP A 26 -5.18 -2.47 7.29
CA TRP A 26 -4.36 -1.31 7.00
C TRP A 26 -4.25 -1.09 5.51
N LYS A 27 -4.74 0.06 5.04
CA LYS A 27 -4.50 0.52 3.68
C LYS A 27 -3.40 1.58 3.70
N TYR A 28 -2.31 1.29 3.02
CA TYR A 28 -1.21 2.22 2.78
C TYR A 28 -1.23 2.66 1.32
N ILE A 29 -1.05 3.95 1.06
CA ILE A 29 -0.97 4.53 -0.28
C ILE A 29 0.29 5.39 -0.37
N ILE A 30 1.01 5.28 -1.49
CA ILE A 30 2.16 6.14 -1.80
C ILE A 30 2.02 6.74 -3.20
N SER A 31 2.23 8.05 -3.28
CA SER A 31 2.51 8.77 -4.52
C SER A 31 4.00 9.06 -4.57
N LYS A 32 4.73 8.32 -5.41
CA LYS A 32 6.20 8.43 -5.51
C LYS A 32 6.63 9.78 -6.08
N LYS A 33 5.88 10.30 -7.06
CA LYS A 33 6.18 11.58 -7.72
C LYS A 33 6.02 12.77 -6.77
N GLU A 34 5.00 12.75 -5.92
CA GLU A 34 4.70 13.84 -4.99
C GLU A 34 5.33 13.64 -3.61
N ASN A 35 6.01 12.50 -3.39
CA ASN A 35 6.54 12.07 -2.10
C ASN A 35 5.51 12.12 -0.97
N LYS A 36 4.26 11.71 -1.27
CA LYS A 36 3.16 11.67 -0.31
C LYS A 36 2.82 10.23 0.09
N ARG A 37 2.47 10.06 1.36
CA ARG A 37 2.10 8.78 1.96
C ARG A 37 0.84 8.94 2.80
N TRP A 38 0.01 7.91 2.77
CA TRP A 38 -1.19 7.83 3.59
C TRP A 38 -1.30 6.45 4.21
N LEU A 39 -1.87 6.42 5.41
CA LEU A 39 -2.21 5.19 6.11
C LEU A 39 -3.61 5.32 6.69
N PHE A 40 -4.44 4.30 6.45
CA PHE A 40 -5.82 4.24 6.92
C PHE A 40 -6.10 2.88 7.55
N ASP A 41 -6.90 2.86 8.60
CA ASP A 41 -7.52 1.63 9.10
C ASP A 41 -8.93 1.51 8.50
N THR A 42 -9.07 0.65 7.50
CA THR A 42 -10.31 0.41 6.76
C THR A 42 -11.41 -0.26 7.59
N SER A 43 -11.10 -0.77 8.79
CA SER A 43 -12.12 -1.32 9.68
C SER A 43 -12.87 -0.25 10.47
N VAL A 44 -12.24 0.91 10.67
CA VAL A 44 -12.84 2.07 11.38
C VAL A 44 -13.15 3.23 10.43
N ASP A 45 -12.40 3.37 9.35
CA ASP A 45 -12.52 4.45 8.38
C ASP A 45 -12.60 3.91 6.93
N PRO A 46 -13.74 3.31 6.55
CA PRO A 46 -13.92 2.70 5.22
C PRO A 46 -13.90 3.71 4.08
N PHE A 47 -13.97 5.02 4.37
CA PHE A 47 -13.95 6.11 3.39
C PHE A 47 -12.63 6.89 3.38
N GLU A 48 -11.62 6.42 4.11
CA GLU A 48 -10.23 6.93 4.04
C GLU A 48 -10.12 8.45 4.32
N LYS A 49 -10.87 8.94 5.31
CA LYS A 49 -10.92 10.37 5.67
C LYS A 49 -9.77 10.80 6.57
N ASN A 50 -9.30 9.92 7.45
CA ASN A 50 -8.34 10.23 8.51
C ASN A 50 -6.99 9.59 8.22
N ASN A 51 -6.02 10.40 7.78
CA ASN A 51 -4.67 9.91 7.56
C ASN A 51 -3.94 9.67 8.89
N LEU A 52 -3.60 8.41 9.17
CA LEU A 52 -3.00 7.95 10.42
C LEU A 52 -1.46 7.83 10.36
N ILE A 53 -0.83 8.23 9.24
CA ILE A 53 0.59 7.97 8.97
C ILE A 53 1.53 8.49 10.07
N GLU A 54 1.24 9.66 10.65
CA GLU A 54 2.08 10.26 11.69
C GLU A 54 1.92 9.59 13.06
N SER A 55 0.71 9.14 13.38
CA SER A 55 0.39 8.45 14.64
C SER A 55 0.76 6.96 14.65
N HIS A 56 0.88 6.34 13.47
CA HIS A 56 1.10 4.90 13.30
C HIS A 56 2.33 4.59 12.43
N GLN A 57 3.44 5.32 12.66
CA GLN A 57 4.67 5.21 11.87
C GLN A 57 5.27 3.79 11.86
N GLU A 58 5.16 3.04 12.96
CA GLU A 58 5.69 1.67 13.02
C GLU A 58 4.88 0.69 12.15
N ASP A 59 3.57 0.85 12.07
CA ASP A 59 2.74 0.04 11.18
C ASP A 59 2.95 0.44 9.71
N ALA A 60 3.11 1.74 9.44
CA ALA A 60 3.52 2.23 8.12
C ALA A 60 4.82 1.58 7.65
N LYS A 61 5.87 1.58 8.50
CA LYS A 61 7.17 0.96 8.18
C LYS A 61 7.07 -0.54 7.88
N LYS A 62 6.21 -1.27 8.60
CA LYS A 62 5.99 -2.71 8.33
C LYS A 62 5.40 -2.89 6.92
N ILE A 63 4.39 -2.10 6.57
CA ILE A 63 3.72 -2.19 5.27
C ILE A 63 4.64 -1.72 4.14
N GLU A 64 5.47 -0.70 4.38
CA GLU A 64 6.50 -0.26 3.42
C GLU A 64 7.51 -1.37 3.11
N LYS A 65 7.93 -2.16 4.11
CA LYS A 65 8.78 -3.33 3.87
C LYS A 65 8.09 -4.39 3.01
N LEU A 66 6.79 -4.64 3.24
CA LEU A 66 6.01 -5.55 2.38
C LEU A 66 5.96 -5.05 0.94
N LEU A 67 5.70 -3.75 0.75
CA LEU A 67 5.68 -3.12 -0.57
C LEU A 67 7.06 -3.18 -1.27
N ALA A 68 8.14 -2.95 -0.52
CA ALA A 68 9.50 -3.03 -1.06
C ALA A 68 9.83 -4.45 -1.53
N LYS A 69 9.49 -5.46 -0.72
CA LYS A 69 9.66 -6.87 -1.10
C LYS A 69 8.85 -7.20 -2.35
N PHE A 70 7.55 -6.88 -2.37
CA PHE A 70 6.69 -7.10 -3.54
C PHE A 70 7.28 -6.45 -4.81
N ASN A 71 7.72 -5.20 -4.72
CA ASN A 71 8.32 -4.48 -5.85
C ASN A 71 9.61 -5.14 -6.35
N SER A 72 10.44 -5.72 -5.47
CA SER A 72 11.67 -6.43 -5.87
C SER A 72 11.40 -7.72 -6.65
N GLU A 73 10.21 -8.31 -6.48
CA GLU A 73 9.75 -9.49 -7.20
C GLU A 73 9.09 -9.14 -8.54
N GLN A 74 8.75 -7.87 -8.78
CA GLN A 74 8.14 -7.44 -10.04
C GLN A 74 9.21 -7.14 -11.08
N THR A 75 8.93 -7.48 -12.34
CA THR A 75 9.71 -6.96 -13.47
C THR A 75 9.61 -5.43 -13.51
N SER A 76 10.72 -4.80 -13.88
CA SER A 76 10.75 -3.38 -14.21
C SER A 76 9.65 -3.06 -15.23
N PRO A 77 8.95 -1.93 -15.09
CA PRO A 77 7.98 -1.53 -16.10
C PRO A 77 8.68 -1.48 -17.47
N PHE A 78 8.10 -2.13 -18.47
CA PHE A 78 8.52 -1.92 -19.85
C PHE A 78 8.11 -0.50 -20.24
N ILE A 79 9.04 0.43 -20.12
CA ILE A 79 8.93 1.74 -20.75
C ILE A 79 9.53 1.54 -22.15
N SER A 80 8.68 1.33 -23.15
CA SER A 80 9.12 1.45 -24.55
C SER A 80 9.46 2.91 -24.76
N ILE A 81 10.74 3.24 -24.61
CA ILE A 81 11.29 4.51 -25.05
C ILE A 81 11.69 4.28 -26.50
N SER A 82 10.74 4.47 -27.41
CA SER A 82 11.07 4.72 -28.81
C SER A 82 11.47 6.19 -28.93
N PHE A 83 12.77 6.44 -29.07
CA PHE A 83 13.30 7.68 -29.66
C PHE A 83 13.67 7.40 -31.11
#